data_AF-A0A8H7N993-F1
#
_entry.id   AF-A0A8H7N993-F1
#
_cell.length_a   1.000
_cell.length_b   1.000
_cell.length_c   1.000
_cell.angle_alpha   90.00
_cell.angle_beta   90.00
_cell.angle_gamma   90.00
#
_symmetry.space_group_name_H-M   'P 1'
#
loop_
_entity.id
_entity.type
_entity.pdbx_description
1 polymer ?
#
loop_
_entity_poly.entity_id
_entity_poly.type
_entity_poly.pdbx_seq_one_letter_code
_entity_poly.pdbx_strand_id
1 'polypeptide(L)'
;MMGLDSIPRYPTPFIVPDIQGQTRWTVSIPPDTKFPPSSQEMMTMNNQCQKVSARTREMYHKGPLATGSSDEFFLDVEEAETQGLLRTHHGKLSKETGRFAGVDTAAMKGMSICKKSMTFVLEGDDAGLGNTLMMLWTFYGLAKKEGRTFFVEDSRWAYGKYSDVFDNLPSPKCQPPARHHMLPCPFQARHLIVSSSSAQDSFPELFAKYRRTFGTSDEARDLWDLARSGYDSLFALHADDSDYVETRIQDMKNKAITDFTSPNTPIVGLHIRRGDRHPKEYQYKDTYIPADIFHQSAQKAANAHFGDAETQGKPHEALLVLASDDPTVHEEPDLQRAMVAQDRIKLASKTSMTQTRQPVAFIHKFIEEAFGWEGGFFATLFWNLGTESKNNAANAPKGVETGIPEDVLRRMASPSDSTMQLRAFIGRAYMMDLAVIAGASDSIVCAVSAMGCRLLGVMMDWESGVKGGHWINVDQGYQSWQGIDW
;
A
#
# COMPACT_ATOMS: atom_id res chain seq x y z
N MET A 1 -27.39 -23.95 -27.78
CA MET A 1 -27.41 -23.79 -26.31
C MET A 1 -26.21 -24.55 -25.75
N MET A 2 -25.28 -23.86 -25.10
CA MET A 2 -24.36 -24.54 -24.18
C MET A 2 -25.22 -25.05 -23.01
N GLY A 3 -25.15 -26.34 -22.67
CA GLY A 3 -25.85 -26.86 -21.50
C GLY A 3 -25.23 -26.31 -20.22
N LEU A 4 -26.01 -26.16 -19.14
CA LEU A 4 -25.47 -25.75 -17.83
C LEU A 4 -24.34 -26.68 -17.33
N ASP A 5 -24.21 -27.89 -17.89
CA ASP A 5 -23.14 -28.87 -17.64
C ASP A 5 -21.81 -28.56 -18.36
N SER A 6 -21.77 -27.62 -19.30
CA SER A 6 -20.54 -27.14 -19.93
C SER A 6 -19.92 -25.92 -19.24
N ILE A 7 -20.49 -25.45 -18.12
CA ILE A 7 -19.92 -24.34 -17.34
C ILE A 7 -18.66 -24.84 -16.60
N PRO A 8 -17.50 -24.16 -16.74
CA PRO A 8 -16.27 -24.54 -16.06
C PRO A 8 -16.41 -24.62 -14.54
N ARG A 9 -15.76 -25.62 -13.93
CA ARG A 9 -15.67 -25.80 -12.46
C ARG A 9 -14.52 -25.03 -11.82
N TYR A 10 -13.97 -24.06 -12.53
CA TYR A 10 -12.92 -23.18 -12.05
C TYR A 10 -13.19 -21.77 -12.60
N PRO A 11 -12.72 -20.71 -11.92
CA PRO A 11 -12.92 -19.34 -12.37
C PRO A 11 -12.50 -19.16 -13.83
N THR A 12 -13.44 -18.80 -14.70
CA THR A 12 -13.20 -18.73 -16.16
C THR A 12 -14.08 -17.67 -16.82
N PRO A 13 -13.53 -16.75 -17.63
CA PRO A 13 -14.30 -15.93 -18.54
C PRO A 13 -14.64 -16.74 -19.81
N PHE A 14 -15.86 -16.61 -20.31
CA PHE A 14 -16.29 -17.37 -21.48
C PHE A 14 -17.43 -16.67 -22.24
N ILE A 15 -17.59 -17.10 -23.49
CA ILE A 15 -18.58 -16.55 -24.43
C ILE A 15 -19.90 -17.31 -24.29
N VAL A 16 -21.00 -16.58 -24.21
CA VAL A 16 -22.37 -17.09 -24.07
C VAL A 16 -23.31 -16.38 -25.05
N PRO A 17 -24.27 -17.08 -25.67
CA PRO A 17 -25.38 -16.42 -26.35
C PRO A 17 -26.35 -15.87 -25.30
N ASP A 18 -26.73 -14.60 -25.40
CA ASP A 18 -27.78 -14.02 -24.56
C ASP A 18 -29.18 -14.52 -24.96
N ILE A 19 -30.21 -14.07 -24.24
CA ILE A 19 -31.61 -14.46 -24.50
C ILE A 19 -32.12 -14.04 -25.90
N GLN A 20 -31.46 -13.07 -26.55
CA GLN A 20 -31.77 -12.60 -27.91
C GLN A 20 -30.93 -13.35 -28.96
N GLY A 21 -30.05 -14.26 -28.53
CA GLY A 21 -29.11 -14.98 -29.39
C GLY A 21 -27.88 -14.17 -29.77
N GLN A 22 -27.67 -12.98 -29.19
CA GLN A 22 -26.45 -12.21 -29.41
C GLN A 22 -25.30 -12.82 -28.61
N THR A 23 -24.15 -12.96 -29.26
CA THR A 23 -22.93 -13.38 -28.60
C THR A 23 -22.46 -12.30 -27.61
N ARG A 24 -22.39 -12.68 -26.34
CA ARG A 24 -21.84 -11.88 -25.23
C ARG A 24 -20.81 -12.70 -24.47
N TRP A 25 -20.18 -12.14 -23.46
CA TRP A 25 -19.28 -12.87 -22.58
C TRP A 25 -19.49 -12.52 -21.12
N THR A 26 -19.24 -13.48 -20.24
CA THR A 26 -19.38 -13.34 -18.79
C THR A 26 -18.26 -14.11 -18.07
N VAL A 27 -18.23 -14.04 -16.75
CA VAL A 27 -17.28 -14.78 -15.90
C VAL A 27 -18.06 -15.74 -15.01
N SER A 28 -17.65 -17.01 -14.98
CA SER A 28 -18.14 -18.00 -14.02
C SER A 28 -17.11 -18.18 -12.92
N ILE A 29 -17.50 -17.94 -11.67
CA ILE A 29 -16.71 -18.27 -10.47
C ILE A 29 -17.51 -19.29 -9.65
N PRO A 30 -17.02 -20.52 -9.48
CA PRO A 30 -17.67 -21.49 -8.60
C PRO A 30 -17.74 -20.98 -7.14
N PRO A 31 -18.85 -21.20 -6.39
CA PRO A 31 -18.99 -20.70 -5.01
C PRO A 31 -17.99 -21.27 -3.99
N ASP A 32 -17.41 -22.42 -4.29
CA ASP A 32 -16.39 -23.11 -3.49
C ASP A 32 -14.96 -22.64 -3.79
N THR A 33 -14.79 -21.73 -4.75
CA THR A 33 -13.52 -21.05 -5.02
C THR A 33 -13.04 -20.31 -3.78
N LYS A 34 -11.74 -20.44 -3.47
CA LYS A 34 -11.10 -19.73 -2.36
C LYS A 34 -11.13 -18.22 -2.61
N PHE A 35 -11.42 -17.45 -1.57
CA PHE A 35 -11.42 -16.00 -1.58
C PHE A 35 -10.48 -15.42 -0.50
N PRO A 36 -9.83 -14.27 -0.75
CA PRO A 36 -9.70 -13.62 -2.07
C PRO A 36 -8.82 -14.45 -3.03
N PRO A 37 -8.94 -14.26 -4.35
CA PRO A 37 -8.00 -14.85 -5.31
C PRO A 37 -6.57 -14.37 -4.99
N SER A 38 -5.58 -15.22 -5.25
CA SER A 38 -4.16 -14.86 -5.15
C SER A 38 -3.75 -13.85 -6.24
N SER A 39 -2.62 -13.17 -6.04
CA SER A 39 -2.00 -12.30 -7.06
C SER A 39 -1.94 -12.96 -8.44
N GLN A 40 -1.46 -14.21 -8.50
CA GLN A 40 -1.34 -14.97 -9.75
C GLN A 40 -2.70 -15.28 -10.40
N GLU A 41 -3.71 -15.63 -9.60
CA GLU A 41 -5.07 -15.89 -10.09
C GLU A 41 -5.72 -14.62 -10.64
N MET A 42 -5.54 -13.47 -9.98
CA MET A 42 -6.03 -12.18 -10.46
C MET A 42 -5.39 -11.79 -11.80
N MET A 43 -4.06 -11.85 -11.92
CA MET A 43 -3.36 -11.58 -13.18
C MET A 43 -3.78 -12.54 -14.29
N THR A 44 -3.93 -13.82 -13.98
CA THR A 44 -4.36 -14.84 -14.94
C THR A 44 -5.78 -14.55 -15.44
N MET A 45 -6.69 -14.20 -14.53
CA MET A 45 -8.07 -13.85 -14.87
C MET A 45 -8.13 -12.59 -15.73
N ASN A 46 -7.36 -11.53 -15.41
CA ASN A 46 -7.28 -10.30 -16.20
C ASN A 46 -6.88 -10.59 -17.65
N ASN A 47 -5.81 -11.37 -17.84
CA ASN A 47 -5.34 -11.79 -19.17
C ASN A 47 -6.40 -12.59 -19.95
N GLN A 48 -7.14 -13.47 -19.26
CA GLN A 48 -8.20 -14.25 -19.90
C GLN A 48 -9.40 -13.38 -20.28
N CYS A 49 -9.82 -12.44 -19.42
CA CYS A 49 -10.87 -11.47 -19.73
C CYS A 49 -10.52 -10.66 -20.98
N GLN A 50 -9.29 -10.13 -21.08
CA GLN A 50 -8.85 -9.39 -22.25
C GLN A 50 -8.94 -10.22 -23.55
N LYS A 51 -8.51 -11.48 -23.50
CA LYS A 51 -8.61 -12.41 -24.65
C LYS A 51 -10.06 -12.69 -25.05
N VAL A 52 -10.94 -12.95 -24.08
CA VAL A 52 -12.36 -13.24 -24.33
C VAL A 52 -13.10 -12.01 -24.85
N SER A 53 -12.82 -10.83 -24.29
CA SER A 53 -13.33 -9.55 -24.78
C SER A 53 -12.89 -9.32 -26.23
N ALA A 54 -11.59 -9.40 -26.53
CA ALA A 54 -11.06 -9.21 -27.88
C ALA A 54 -11.70 -10.19 -28.88
N ARG A 55 -11.79 -11.47 -28.52
CA ARG A 55 -12.43 -12.50 -29.37
C ARG A 55 -13.91 -12.21 -29.61
N THR A 56 -14.65 -11.77 -28.60
CA THR A 56 -16.07 -11.43 -28.75
C THR A 56 -16.24 -10.23 -29.68
N ARG A 57 -15.40 -9.20 -29.53
CA ARG A 57 -15.41 -8.01 -30.40
C ARG A 57 -15.06 -8.33 -31.85
N GLU A 58 -14.12 -9.24 -32.08
CA GLU A 58 -13.74 -9.73 -33.41
C GLU A 58 -14.92 -10.39 -34.14
N MET A 59 -15.78 -11.14 -33.43
CA MET A 59 -16.99 -11.74 -34.02
C MET A 59 -17.99 -10.68 -34.54
N TYR A 60 -17.91 -9.45 -34.05
CA TYR A 60 -18.69 -8.31 -34.51
C TYR A 60 -17.87 -7.34 -35.39
N HIS A 61 -16.69 -7.74 -35.85
CA HIS A 61 -15.78 -6.90 -36.62
C HIS A 61 -15.42 -5.57 -35.93
N LYS A 62 -15.39 -5.55 -34.59
CA LYS A 62 -14.98 -4.39 -33.79
C LYS A 62 -13.52 -4.51 -33.38
N GLY A 63 -12.81 -3.38 -33.44
CA GLY A 63 -11.42 -3.28 -32.99
C GLY A 63 -11.28 -3.43 -31.46
N PRO A 64 -10.03 -3.46 -30.96
CA PRO A 64 -9.72 -3.54 -29.53
C PRO A 64 -10.46 -2.47 -28.71
N LEU A 65 -10.71 -2.78 -27.44
CA LEU A 65 -11.30 -1.82 -26.52
C LEU A 65 -10.29 -0.72 -26.22
N ALA A 66 -10.70 0.54 -26.35
CA ALA A 66 -9.84 1.65 -25.94
C ALA A 66 -9.79 1.72 -24.41
N THR A 67 -8.63 2.01 -23.83
CA THR A 67 -8.41 2.13 -22.38
C THR A 67 -9.49 2.97 -21.72
N GLY A 68 -10.01 2.59 -20.55
CA GLY A 68 -11.07 3.29 -19.82
C GLY A 68 -12.45 3.27 -20.49
N SER A 69 -12.64 2.46 -21.53
CA SER A 69 -13.95 2.24 -22.16
C SER A 69 -14.63 1.03 -21.56
N SER A 70 -15.97 1.02 -21.53
CA SER A 70 -16.73 -0.17 -21.15
C SER A 70 -16.96 -1.06 -22.37
N ASP A 71 -16.80 -2.37 -22.18
CA ASP A 71 -17.12 -3.39 -23.17
C ASP A 71 -18.63 -3.65 -23.20
N GLU A 72 -19.27 -3.28 -24.30
CA GLU A 72 -20.71 -3.45 -24.53
C GLU A 72 -21.15 -4.92 -24.62
N PHE A 73 -20.22 -5.85 -24.84
CA PHE A 73 -20.52 -7.29 -24.94
C PHE A 73 -20.35 -8.04 -23.62
N PHE A 74 -19.89 -7.37 -22.57
CA PHE A 74 -19.79 -7.98 -21.25
C PHE A 74 -21.18 -8.04 -20.59
N LEU A 75 -21.48 -9.21 -20.03
CA LEU A 75 -22.67 -9.49 -19.24
C LEU A 75 -22.25 -9.78 -17.79
N ASP A 76 -22.70 -8.95 -16.85
CA ASP A 76 -22.36 -9.06 -15.43
C ASP A 76 -22.85 -10.40 -14.85
N VAL A 77 -22.16 -10.95 -13.84
CA VAL A 77 -22.43 -12.30 -13.30
C VAL A 77 -23.87 -12.44 -12.83
N GLU A 78 -24.34 -11.46 -12.06
CA GLU A 78 -25.72 -11.44 -11.55
C GLU A 78 -26.72 -11.40 -12.71
N GLU A 79 -26.44 -10.64 -13.77
CA GLU A 79 -27.30 -10.57 -14.94
C GLU A 79 -27.32 -11.91 -15.69
N ALA A 80 -26.15 -12.54 -15.89
CA ALA A 80 -26.03 -13.85 -16.51
C ALA A 80 -26.75 -14.95 -15.70
N GLU A 81 -26.72 -14.88 -14.37
CA GLU A 81 -27.50 -15.76 -13.49
C GLU A 81 -29.01 -15.53 -13.64
N THR A 82 -29.47 -14.27 -13.65
CA THR A 82 -30.89 -13.96 -13.83
C THR A 82 -31.44 -14.38 -15.19
N GLN A 83 -30.60 -14.39 -16.22
CA GLN A 83 -30.94 -14.88 -17.56
C GLN A 83 -30.82 -16.42 -17.69
N GLY A 84 -30.42 -17.13 -16.64
CA GLY A 84 -30.25 -18.58 -16.65
C GLY A 84 -29.03 -19.07 -17.47
N LEU A 85 -28.10 -18.17 -17.79
CA LEU A 85 -26.85 -18.48 -18.50
C LEU A 85 -25.77 -19.02 -17.56
N LEU A 86 -25.86 -18.64 -16.27
CA LEU A 86 -25.07 -19.18 -15.18
C LEU A 86 -25.94 -19.94 -14.18
N ARG A 87 -25.32 -20.86 -13.44
CA ARG A 87 -26.00 -21.59 -12.36
C ARG A 87 -26.27 -20.61 -11.22
N THR A 88 -27.52 -20.45 -10.83
CA THR A 88 -27.85 -19.70 -9.61
C THR A 88 -27.41 -20.49 -8.39
N HIS A 89 -26.73 -19.82 -7.46
CA HIS A 89 -26.19 -20.43 -6.26
C HIS A 89 -26.92 -20.00 -4.99
N HIS A 90 -28.25 -19.82 -5.08
CA HIS A 90 -29.10 -19.45 -3.96
C HIS A 90 -28.89 -20.40 -2.77
N GLY A 91 -28.39 -19.85 -1.65
CA GLY A 91 -28.29 -20.56 -0.38
C GLY A 91 -27.14 -21.57 -0.24
N LYS A 92 -26.27 -21.76 -1.24
CA LYS A 92 -24.99 -22.45 -0.99
C LYS A 92 -24.10 -21.47 -0.25
N LEU A 93 -23.79 -21.78 1.01
CA LEU A 93 -22.70 -21.16 1.75
C LEU A 93 -21.45 -21.30 0.88
N SER A 94 -21.06 -20.22 0.21
CA SER A 94 -19.68 -20.07 -0.23
C SER A 94 -18.82 -20.41 0.99
N LYS A 95 -17.71 -21.11 0.80
CA LYS A 95 -16.71 -21.14 1.87
C LYS A 95 -16.36 -19.68 2.11
N GLU A 96 -16.93 -19.05 3.14
CA GLU A 96 -16.69 -17.67 3.54
C GLU A 96 -15.24 -17.57 3.99
N THR A 97 -14.36 -17.62 2.99
CA THR A 97 -12.94 -17.42 3.09
C THR A 97 -12.68 -15.95 2.80
N GLY A 98 -11.63 -15.44 3.41
CA GLY A 98 -11.34 -14.02 3.43
C GLY A 98 -12.09 -13.25 4.52
N ARG A 99 -11.47 -12.15 4.93
CA ARG A 99 -11.89 -11.26 5.99
C ARG A 99 -11.94 -9.83 5.44
N PHE A 100 -13.08 -9.19 5.65
CA PHE A 100 -13.19 -7.75 5.41
C PHE A 100 -12.92 -6.99 6.70
N ALA A 101 -11.86 -6.18 6.68
CA ALA A 101 -11.51 -5.34 7.81
C ALA A 101 -12.67 -4.39 8.14
N GLY A 102 -12.96 -4.23 9.43
CA GLY A 102 -14.03 -3.34 9.93
C GLY A 102 -15.47 -3.78 9.61
N VAL A 103 -15.69 -4.98 9.04
CA VAL A 103 -17.04 -5.48 8.72
C VAL A 103 -17.49 -6.51 9.75
N ASP A 104 -18.50 -6.15 10.54
CA ASP A 104 -19.22 -7.09 11.40
C ASP A 104 -20.39 -7.72 10.63
N THR A 105 -20.27 -9.02 10.30
CA THR A 105 -21.29 -9.76 9.56
C THR A 105 -22.60 -9.90 10.35
N ALA A 106 -22.56 -9.92 11.67
CA ALA A 106 -23.75 -9.97 12.52
C ALA A 106 -24.50 -8.65 12.47
N ALA A 107 -23.79 -7.52 12.57
CA ALA A 107 -24.37 -6.18 12.45
C ALA A 107 -24.97 -5.91 11.06
N MET A 108 -24.39 -6.51 10.01
CA MET A 108 -24.86 -6.37 8.63
C MET A 108 -26.10 -7.22 8.31
N LYS A 109 -26.52 -8.13 9.20
CA LYS A 109 -27.63 -9.06 8.95
C LYS A 109 -28.93 -8.31 8.66
N GLY A 110 -29.56 -8.61 7.53
CA GLY A 110 -30.81 -7.99 7.08
C GLY A 110 -30.65 -6.74 6.21
N MET A 111 -29.43 -6.21 6.03
CA MET A 111 -29.17 -5.17 5.05
C MET A 111 -29.21 -5.72 3.62
N SER A 112 -29.51 -4.87 2.63
CA SER A 112 -29.40 -5.23 1.22
C SER A 112 -27.95 -5.42 0.79
N ILE A 113 -27.71 -6.31 -0.17
CA ILE A 113 -26.41 -6.42 -0.86
C ILE A 113 -26.09 -5.09 -1.55
N CYS A 114 -24.82 -4.70 -1.53
CA CYS A 114 -24.38 -3.49 -2.21
C CYS A 114 -24.74 -3.51 -3.69
N LYS A 115 -25.15 -2.37 -4.26
CA LYS A 115 -25.44 -2.27 -5.71
C LYS A 115 -24.17 -2.27 -6.56
N LYS A 116 -23.10 -1.67 -6.04
CA LYS A 116 -21.76 -1.66 -6.64
C LYS A 116 -20.73 -1.63 -5.53
N SER A 117 -19.62 -2.34 -5.71
CA SER A 117 -18.51 -2.31 -4.76
C SER A 117 -17.15 -2.40 -5.43
N MET A 118 -16.13 -2.05 -4.67
CA MET A 118 -14.73 -2.28 -4.97
C MET A 118 -14.09 -2.86 -3.70
N THR A 119 -13.43 -3.99 -3.84
CA THR A 119 -12.68 -4.64 -2.77
C THR A 119 -11.21 -4.50 -3.08
N PHE A 120 -10.44 -3.87 -2.19
CA PHE A 120 -8.99 -3.80 -2.27
C PHE A 120 -8.37 -4.90 -1.40
N VAL A 121 -7.64 -5.81 -2.01
CA VAL A 121 -6.92 -6.89 -1.34
C VAL A 121 -5.52 -6.40 -0.99
N LEU A 122 -5.19 -6.39 0.29
CA LEU A 122 -3.89 -5.91 0.80
C LEU A 122 -2.73 -6.88 0.54
N GLU A 123 -3.04 -8.12 0.14
CA GLU A 123 -2.02 -9.05 -0.34
C GLU A 123 -1.23 -8.44 -1.51
N GLY A 124 0.09 -8.50 -1.41
CA GLY A 124 1.01 -8.06 -2.43
C GLY A 124 2.31 -8.83 -2.34
N ASP A 125 3.03 -8.86 -3.45
CA ASP A 125 4.33 -9.54 -3.54
C ASP A 125 5.49 -8.62 -3.11
N ASP A 126 5.21 -7.32 -2.97
CA ASP A 126 6.14 -6.30 -2.45
C ASP A 126 6.21 -6.39 -0.92
N ALA A 127 7.43 -6.41 -0.39
CA ALA A 127 7.65 -6.31 1.05
C ALA A 127 7.29 -4.93 1.58
N GLY A 128 7.33 -3.89 0.74
CA GLY A 128 7.10 -2.51 1.14
C GLY A 128 5.63 -2.22 1.43
N LEU A 129 5.38 -1.63 2.61
CA LEU A 129 4.05 -1.15 3.00
C LEU A 129 3.57 0.02 2.12
N GLY A 130 4.48 0.92 1.75
CA GLY A 130 4.11 2.24 1.24
C GLY A 130 3.40 2.23 -0.12
N ASN A 131 3.79 1.35 -1.05
CA ASN A 131 3.16 1.27 -2.36
C ASN A 131 1.72 0.73 -2.25
N THR A 132 1.54 -0.31 -1.43
CA THR A 132 0.23 -0.89 -1.11
C THR A 132 -0.71 0.16 -0.50
N LEU A 133 -0.22 1.01 0.40
CA LEU A 133 -1.02 2.10 0.99
C LEU A 133 -1.36 3.19 -0.01
N MET A 134 -0.41 3.63 -0.85
CA MET A 134 -0.68 4.61 -1.90
C MET A 134 -1.78 4.11 -2.85
N MET A 135 -1.71 2.84 -3.25
CA MET A 135 -2.74 2.19 -4.07
C MET A 135 -4.06 2.10 -3.31
N LEU A 136 -4.07 1.61 -2.07
CA LEU A 136 -5.27 1.53 -1.22
C LEU A 136 -6.00 2.88 -1.17
N TRP A 137 -5.28 3.96 -0.88
CA TRP A 137 -5.83 5.30 -0.79
C TRP A 137 -6.39 5.78 -2.13
N THR A 138 -5.63 5.58 -3.21
CA THR A 138 -6.04 5.99 -4.55
C THR A 138 -7.28 5.24 -5.04
N PHE A 139 -7.33 3.91 -4.85
CA PHE A 139 -8.47 3.08 -5.22
C PHE A 139 -9.70 3.38 -4.37
N TYR A 140 -9.54 3.75 -3.09
CA TYR A 140 -10.65 4.26 -2.30
C TYR A 140 -11.20 5.57 -2.88
N GLY A 141 -10.33 6.51 -3.24
CA GLY A 141 -10.72 7.74 -3.93
C GLY A 141 -11.52 7.46 -5.21
N LEU A 142 -11.04 6.52 -6.04
CA LEU A 142 -11.72 6.08 -7.26
C LEU A 142 -13.09 5.47 -6.95
N ALA A 143 -13.16 4.55 -6.00
CA ALA A 143 -14.41 3.90 -5.60
C ALA A 143 -15.44 4.93 -5.13
N LYS A 144 -15.02 5.91 -4.33
CA LYS A 144 -15.89 7.00 -3.86
C LYS A 144 -16.42 7.83 -5.02
N LYS A 145 -15.57 8.19 -6.00
CA LYS A 145 -15.97 8.94 -7.21
C LYS A 145 -16.91 8.15 -8.12
N GLU A 146 -16.76 6.83 -8.19
CA GLU A 146 -17.65 5.95 -8.94
C GLU A 146 -18.93 5.53 -8.20
N GLY A 147 -19.11 5.95 -6.94
CA GLY A 147 -20.24 5.57 -6.11
C GLY A 147 -20.24 4.08 -5.72
N ARG A 148 -19.06 3.47 -5.61
CA ARG A 148 -18.87 2.08 -5.17
C ARG A 148 -18.68 2.04 -3.66
N THR A 149 -19.30 1.06 -3.00
CA THR A 149 -18.94 0.74 -1.61
C THR A 149 -17.55 0.11 -1.58
N PHE A 150 -16.68 0.58 -0.70
CA PHE A 150 -15.30 0.12 -0.62
C PHE A 150 -15.12 -0.89 0.50
N PHE A 151 -14.40 -1.98 0.23
CA PHE A 151 -14.04 -3.01 1.22
C PHE A 151 -12.53 -3.22 1.21
N VAL A 152 -11.96 -3.48 2.38
CA VAL A 152 -10.55 -3.84 2.54
C VAL A 152 -10.46 -5.31 2.93
N GLU A 153 -9.75 -6.10 2.15
CA GLU A 153 -9.48 -7.51 2.42
C GLU A 153 -8.05 -7.66 2.94
N ASP A 154 -7.90 -8.08 4.20
CA ASP A 154 -6.62 -8.09 4.92
C ASP A 154 -6.21 -9.49 5.39
N SER A 155 -6.84 -10.54 4.87
CA SER A 155 -6.63 -11.92 5.36
C SER A 155 -5.21 -12.45 5.11
N ARG A 156 -4.54 -11.92 4.08
CA ARG A 156 -3.18 -12.31 3.67
C ARG A 156 -2.23 -11.14 3.62
N TRP A 157 -2.49 -10.09 4.39
CA TRP A 157 -1.59 -8.96 4.46
C TRP A 157 -0.29 -9.32 5.20
N ALA A 158 0.86 -8.92 4.64
CA ALA A 158 2.17 -9.27 5.18
C ALA A 158 2.47 -8.62 6.54
N TYR A 159 1.68 -7.62 6.93
CA TYR A 159 1.84 -6.84 8.15
C TYR A 159 0.80 -7.18 9.24
N GLY A 160 0.03 -8.26 9.08
CA GLY A 160 -0.98 -8.69 10.07
C GLY A 160 -2.39 -8.22 9.70
N LYS A 161 -3.16 -7.75 10.68
CA LYS A 161 -4.51 -7.23 10.42
C LYS A 161 -4.45 -5.73 10.16
N TYR A 162 -5.37 -5.23 9.34
CA TYR A 162 -5.51 -3.78 9.13
C TYR A 162 -5.71 -3.05 10.46
N SER A 163 -6.56 -3.63 11.33
CA SER A 163 -6.86 -3.12 12.68
C SER A 163 -5.68 -3.08 13.63
N ASP A 164 -4.58 -3.79 13.33
CA ASP A 164 -3.39 -3.76 14.18
C ASP A 164 -2.57 -2.48 13.94
N VAL A 165 -2.85 -1.75 12.86
CA VAL A 165 -2.17 -0.51 12.46
C VAL A 165 -3.12 0.68 12.45
N PHE A 166 -4.38 0.48 12.03
CA PHE A 166 -5.35 1.54 11.81
C PHE A 166 -6.73 1.22 12.40
N ASP A 167 -7.38 2.19 13.04
CA ASP A 167 -8.69 2.00 13.66
C ASP A 167 -9.88 2.33 12.76
N ASN A 168 -9.68 3.16 11.73
CA ASN A 168 -10.79 3.71 10.96
C ASN A 168 -10.97 3.02 9.61
N LEU A 169 -12.13 2.39 9.45
CA LEU A 169 -12.68 2.03 8.15
C LEU A 169 -14.13 2.53 8.08
N PRO A 170 -14.51 3.27 7.03
CA PRO A 170 -15.89 3.70 6.85
C PRO A 170 -16.85 2.51 6.88
N SER A 171 -17.82 2.52 7.79
CA SER A 171 -18.79 1.43 7.91
C SER A 171 -19.61 1.30 6.63
N PRO A 172 -19.68 0.10 6.02
CA PRO A 172 -20.54 -0.13 4.86
C PRO A 172 -22.01 0.13 5.19
N LYS A 173 -22.77 0.63 4.22
CA LYS A 173 -24.24 0.80 4.33
C LYS A 173 -25.02 -0.37 3.72
N CYS A 174 -24.32 -1.43 3.33
CA CYS A 174 -24.85 -2.57 2.62
C CYS A 174 -23.97 -3.80 2.87
N GLN A 175 -24.55 -4.98 2.69
CA GLN A 175 -23.80 -6.23 2.78
C GLN A 175 -22.85 -6.38 1.59
N PRO A 176 -21.66 -6.96 1.82
CA PRO A 176 -20.84 -7.37 0.69
C PRO A 176 -21.59 -8.38 -0.20
N PRO A 177 -21.36 -8.35 -1.52
CA PRO A 177 -21.92 -9.34 -2.43
C PRO A 177 -21.34 -10.75 -2.17
N ALA A 178 -21.92 -11.76 -2.80
CA ALA A 178 -21.36 -13.10 -2.74
C ALA A 178 -19.97 -13.14 -3.41
N ARG A 179 -19.07 -14.01 -2.92
CA ARG A 179 -17.67 -14.09 -3.42
C ARG A 179 -17.58 -14.34 -4.92
N HIS A 180 -18.51 -15.14 -5.47
CA HIS A 180 -18.57 -15.45 -6.91
C HIS A 180 -19.08 -14.30 -7.78
N HIS A 181 -19.64 -13.24 -7.19
CA HIS A 181 -20.02 -12.02 -7.91
C HIS A 181 -18.90 -10.97 -7.94
N MET A 182 -17.84 -11.16 -7.16
CA MET A 182 -16.70 -10.24 -7.12
C MET A 182 -15.66 -10.62 -8.17
N LEU A 183 -15.38 -9.73 -9.12
CA LEU A 183 -14.53 -10.00 -10.28
C LEU A 183 -13.29 -9.10 -10.32
N PRO A 184 -12.10 -9.63 -10.69
CA PRO A 184 -10.94 -8.78 -10.99
C PRO A 184 -11.06 -8.08 -12.35
N CYS A 185 -11.87 -8.62 -13.27
CA CYS A 185 -12.10 -8.07 -14.60
C CYS A 185 -13.49 -8.47 -15.13
N PRO A 186 -14.06 -7.70 -16.08
CA PRO A 186 -13.58 -6.41 -16.58
C PRO A 186 -13.78 -5.29 -15.54
N PHE A 187 -13.07 -4.18 -15.69
CA PHE A 187 -13.09 -3.06 -14.71
C PHE A 187 -14.42 -2.28 -14.67
N GLN A 188 -15.39 -2.65 -15.51
CA GLN A 188 -16.78 -2.16 -15.41
C GLN A 188 -17.67 -3.04 -14.53
N ALA A 189 -17.21 -4.20 -14.08
CA ALA A 189 -18.03 -5.15 -13.32
C ALA A 189 -18.66 -4.49 -12.09
N ARG A 190 -19.82 -5.01 -11.69
CA ARG A 190 -20.61 -4.45 -10.57
C ARG A 190 -19.84 -4.48 -9.26
N HIS A 191 -19.10 -5.56 -9.03
CA HIS A 191 -18.29 -5.77 -7.84
C HIS A 191 -16.85 -6.09 -8.25
N LEU A 192 -15.96 -5.12 -8.06
CA LEU A 192 -14.57 -5.23 -8.48
C LEU A 192 -13.68 -5.75 -7.34
N ILE A 193 -12.69 -6.55 -7.69
CA ILE A 193 -11.56 -6.89 -6.83
C ILE A 193 -10.31 -6.28 -7.45
N VAL A 194 -9.53 -5.56 -6.66
CA VAL A 194 -8.23 -5.02 -7.05
C VAL A 194 -7.21 -5.30 -5.95
N SER A 195 -5.94 -5.30 -6.29
CA SER A 195 -4.81 -5.52 -5.39
C SER A 195 -3.63 -4.70 -5.87
N SER A 196 -2.54 -4.67 -5.09
CA SER A 196 -1.29 -4.09 -5.57
C SER A 196 -0.74 -4.83 -6.80
N SER A 197 -0.85 -6.16 -6.81
CA SER A 197 -0.40 -7.00 -7.94
C SER A 197 -1.20 -6.84 -9.23
N SER A 198 -2.47 -6.44 -9.15
CA SER A 198 -3.33 -6.19 -10.33
C SER A 198 -3.47 -4.71 -10.68
N ALA A 199 -2.83 -3.82 -9.91
CA ALA A 199 -2.95 -2.38 -10.09
C ALA A 199 -2.35 -1.90 -11.43
N GLN A 200 -1.27 -2.54 -11.92
CA GLN A 200 -0.66 -2.19 -13.21
C GLN A 200 -1.65 -2.32 -14.38
N ASP A 201 -2.56 -3.30 -14.33
CA ASP A 201 -3.60 -3.48 -15.35
C ASP A 201 -4.84 -2.62 -15.07
N SER A 202 -5.30 -2.61 -13.82
CA SER A 202 -6.59 -2.04 -13.44
C SER A 202 -6.58 -0.53 -13.31
N PHE A 203 -5.49 0.05 -12.80
CA PHE A 203 -5.42 1.47 -12.53
C PHE A 203 -5.46 2.33 -13.79
N PRO A 204 -4.69 2.06 -14.87
CA PRO A 204 -4.75 2.89 -16.09
C PRO A 204 -6.16 2.95 -16.68
N GLU A 205 -6.87 1.83 -16.69
CA GLU A 205 -8.23 1.71 -17.19
C GLU A 205 -9.22 2.53 -16.33
N LEU A 206 -9.18 2.35 -15.01
CA LEU A 206 -10.06 3.07 -14.08
C LEU A 206 -9.76 4.57 -14.03
N PHE A 207 -8.49 4.94 -14.05
CA PHE A 207 -8.06 6.33 -14.01
C PHE A 207 -8.38 7.08 -15.31
N ALA A 208 -8.18 6.45 -16.48
CA ALA A 208 -8.59 7.02 -17.75
C ALA A 208 -10.11 7.24 -17.81
N LYS A 209 -10.90 6.30 -17.29
CA LYS A 209 -12.36 6.45 -17.18
C LYS A 209 -12.74 7.59 -16.24
N TYR A 210 -12.10 7.69 -15.07
CA TYR A 210 -12.27 8.80 -14.13
C TYR A 210 -12.04 10.14 -14.84
N ARG A 211 -10.87 10.32 -15.46
CA ARG A 211 -10.51 11.59 -16.13
C ARG A 211 -11.47 11.99 -17.24
N ARG A 212 -11.93 11.03 -18.05
CA ARG A 212 -12.96 11.31 -19.07
C ARG A 212 -14.29 11.75 -18.47
N THR A 213 -14.68 11.14 -17.37
CA THR A 213 -15.96 11.42 -16.70
C THR A 213 -15.94 12.81 -16.07
N PHE A 214 -14.81 13.22 -15.50
CA PHE A 214 -14.69 14.50 -14.79
C PHE A 214 -14.01 15.62 -15.60
N GLY A 215 -13.52 15.34 -16.80
CA GLY A 215 -12.95 16.33 -17.72
C GLY A 215 -11.64 16.97 -17.24
N THR A 216 -10.80 16.22 -16.51
CA THR A 216 -9.61 16.74 -15.84
C THR A 216 -8.33 16.60 -16.69
N SER A 217 -7.42 17.57 -16.59
CA SER A 217 -6.19 17.64 -17.41
C SER A 217 -4.89 17.47 -16.61
N ASP A 218 -4.91 17.70 -15.30
CA ASP A 218 -3.74 17.61 -14.44
C ASP A 218 -3.70 16.23 -13.75
N GLU A 219 -2.97 15.29 -14.37
CA GLU A 219 -2.87 13.91 -13.89
C GLU A 219 -2.27 13.80 -12.48
N ALA A 220 -1.28 14.63 -12.17
CA ALA A 220 -0.62 14.58 -10.88
C ALA A 220 -1.56 15.07 -9.78
N ARG A 221 -2.28 16.17 -10.03
CA ARG A 221 -3.30 16.67 -9.10
C ARG A 221 -4.45 15.69 -8.94
N ASP A 222 -4.95 15.11 -10.03
CA ASP A 222 -6.03 14.12 -10.00
C ASP A 222 -5.65 12.89 -9.16
N LEU A 223 -4.46 12.36 -9.38
CA LEU A 223 -3.94 11.23 -8.61
C LEU A 223 -3.79 11.60 -7.14
N TRP A 224 -3.25 12.79 -6.85
CA TRP A 224 -3.13 13.28 -5.49
C TRP A 224 -4.50 13.44 -4.81
N ASP A 225 -5.52 13.98 -5.50
CA ASP A 225 -6.87 14.14 -4.95
C ASP A 225 -7.52 12.81 -4.59
N LEU A 226 -7.32 11.79 -5.43
CA LEU A 226 -7.79 10.43 -5.17
C LEU A 226 -7.08 9.86 -3.93
N ALA A 227 -5.75 9.96 -3.88
CA ALA A 227 -4.96 9.49 -2.75
C ALA A 227 -5.29 10.25 -1.45
N ARG A 228 -5.46 11.58 -1.52
CA ARG A 228 -5.83 12.41 -0.37
C ARG A 228 -7.19 12.00 0.19
N SER A 229 -8.18 11.78 -0.67
CA SER A 229 -9.48 11.28 -0.22
C SER A 229 -9.39 9.92 0.48
N GLY A 230 -8.44 9.06 0.09
CA GLY A 230 -8.16 7.80 0.74
C GLY A 230 -7.46 7.98 2.08
N TYR A 231 -6.39 8.77 2.12
CA TYR A 231 -5.69 9.14 3.34
C TYR A 231 -6.65 9.67 4.42
N ASP A 232 -7.43 10.70 4.09
CA ASP A 232 -8.36 11.32 5.05
C ASP A 232 -9.44 10.36 5.59
N SER A 233 -9.75 9.28 4.85
CA SER A 233 -10.80 8.32 5.23
C SER A 233 -10.29 7.04 5.87
N LEU A 234 -9.07 6.62 5.54
CA LEU A 234 -8.52 5.31 5.88
C LEU A 234 -7.35 5.41 6.86
N PHE A 235 -6.63 6.52 6.87
CA PHE A 235 -5.49 6.72 7.77
C PHE A 235 -5.96 7.31 9.10
N ALA A 236 -6.25 6.44 10.06
CA ALA A 236 -6.29 6.79 11.47
C ALA A 236 -5.53 5.72 12.22
N LEU A 237 -4.42 6.08 12.86
CA LEU A 237 -3.61 5.13 13.62
C LEU A 237 -4.45 4.45 14.71
N HIS A 238 -4.07 3.23 15.07
CA HIS A 238 -4.63 2.55 16.23
C HIS A 238 -4.54 3.44 17.47
N ALA A 239 -5.56 3.44 18.33
CA ALA A 239 -5.72 4.36 19.46
C ALA A 239 -4.45 4.46 20.32
N ASP A 240 -3.85 3.32 20.67
CA ASP A 240 -2.61 3.26 21.46
C ASP A 240 -1.42 4.00 20.82
N ASP A 241 -1.35 4.02 19.49
CA ASP A 241 -0.30 4.68 18.73
C ASP A 241 -0.66 6.15 18.45
N SER A 242 -1.94 6.44 18.20
CA SER A 242 -2.45 7.79 17.98
C SER A 242 -2.18 8.71 19.17
N ASP A 243 -2.45 8.26 20.40
CA ASP A 243 -2.23 9.06 21.61
C ASP A 243 -0.74 9.41 21.80
N TYR A 244 0.13 8.45 21.50
CA TYR A 244 1.58 8.66 21.54
C TYR A 244 2.06 9.61 20.45
N VAL A 245 1.58 9.44 19.21
CA VAL A 245 1.94 10.30 18.08
C VAL A 245 1.50 11.73 18.32
N GLU A 246 0.28 11.96 18.81
CA GLU A 246 -0.21 13.31 19.12
C GLU A 246 0.65 13.97 20.21
N THR A 247 0.94 13.24 21.30
CA THR A 247 1.84 13.72 22.36
C THR A 247 3.20 14.10 21.79
N ARG A 248 3.75 13.25 20.92
CA ARG A 248 5.06 13.46 20.30
C ARG A 248 5.08 14.70 19.39
N ILE A 249 4.01 14.93 18.62
CA ILE A 249 3.84 16.12 17.79
C ILE A 249 3.80 17.39 18.65
N GLN A 250 3.01 17.39 19.74
CA GLN A 250 2.92 18.53 20.64
C GLN A 250 4.26 18.83 21.33
N ASP A 251 4.99 17.79 21.75
CA ASP A 251 6.33 17.95 22.32
C ASP A 251 7.31 18.64 21.36
N MET A 252 7.29 18.26 20.08
CA MET A 252 8.13 18.90 19.05
C MET A 252 7.74 20.36 18.82
N LYS A 253 6.44 20.65 18.73
CA LYS A 253 5.93 22.02 18.59
C LYS A 253 6.31 22.89 19.78
N ASN A 254 6.18 22.37 21.00
CA ASN A 254 6.58 23.08 22.21
C ASN A 254 8.09 23.36 22.23
N LYS A 255 8.92 22.38 21.86
CA LYS A 255 10.38 22.56 21.79
C LYS A 255 10.81 23.59 20.76
N ALA A 256 10.16 23.65 19.61
CA ALA A 256 10.43 24.68 18.60
C ALA A 256 10.20 26.10 19.17
N ILE A 257 9.29 26.25 20.13
CA ILE A 257 8.99 27.51 20.81
C ILE A 257 9.95 27.78 21.99
N THR A 258 10.28 26.76 22.78
CA THR A 258 11.03 26.93 24.05
C THR A 258 12.53 26.85 23.93
N ASP A 259 13.04 26.01 23.02
CA ASP A 259 14.47 25.65 22.96
C ASP A 259 15.24 26.56 22.00
N PHE A 260 14.54 27.39 21.23
CA PHE A 260 15.09 28.27 20.22
C PHE A 260 14.87 29.74 20.55
N THR A 261 15.73 30.59 19.98
CA THR A 261 15.67 32.04 20.23
C THR A 261 14.48 32.72 19.55
N SER A 262 14.00 32.15 18.44
CA SER A 262 12.84 32.66 17.71
C SER A 262 11.57 31.92 18.13
N PRO A 263 10.49 32.62 18.53
CA PRO A 263 9.22 31.97 18.86
C PRO A 263 8.51 31.38 17.64
N ASN A 264 8.98 31.67 16.42
CA ASN A 264 8.44 31.16 15.15
C ASN A 264 9.45 30.23 14.45
N THR A 265 10.21 29.44 15.21
CA THR A 265 11.20 28.53 14.65
C THR A 265 10.50 27.42 13.85
N PRO A 266 10.84 27.24 12.56
CA PRO A 266 10.22 26.22 11.74
C PRO A 266 10.69 24.82 12.13
N ILE A 267 9.78 23.84 11.99
CA ILE A 267 10.09 22.42 12.13
C ILE A 267 10.27 21.83 10.74
N VAL A 268 11.45 21.27 10.47
CA VAL A 268 11.74 20.60 9.20
C VAL A 268 11.86 19.10 9.42
N GLY A 269 10.96 18.36 8.79
CA GLY A 269 10.93 16.91 8.79
C GLY A 269 11.88 16.33 7.75
N LEU A 270 12.61 15.30 8.11
CA LEU A 270 13.57 14.58 7.27
C LEU A 270 13.10 13.13 7.18
N HIS A 271 12.76 12.67 5.98
CA HIS A 271 12.51 11.26 5.73
C HIS A 271 13.61 10.68 4.85
N ILE A 272 14.51 9.94 5.48
CA ILE A 272 15.72 9.40 4.86
C ILE A 272 15.53 7.90 4.67
N ARG A 273 15.58 7.44 3.42
CA ARG A 273 15.53 6.03 3.07
C ARG A 273 16.94 5.51 2.84
N ARG A 274 17.33 4.48 3.58
CA ARG A 274 18.52 3.62 3.35
C ARG A 274 18.02 2.20 3.10
N GLY A 275 18.79 1.26 2.59
CA GLY A 275 18.35 -0.12 2.39
C GLY A 275 18.12 -0.47 0.93
N ASP A 276 17.17 -1.35 0.62
CA ASP A 276 17.02 -1.88 -0.76
C ASP A 276 16.55 -0.87 -1.82
N ARG A 277 16.13 0.33 -1.44
CA ARG A 277 15.74 1.39 -2.38
C ARG A 277 16.86 2.42 -2.52
N HIS A 278 17.21 2.70 -3.77
CA HIS A 278 18.21 3.70 -4.13
C HIS A 278 17.57 4.91 -4.85
N PRO A 279 18.19 6.10 -4.75
CA PRO A 279 17.79 7.29 -5.48
C PRO A 279 17.70 7.06 -6.98
N LYS A 280 16.81 7.80 -7.64
CA LYS A 280 16.68 7.74 -9.10
C LYS A 280 17.68 8.65 -9.79
N GLU A 281 18.20 9.66 -9.09
CA GLU A 281 19.27 10.52 -9.56
C GLU A 281 20.54 9.71 -9.91
N TYR A 282 21.06 9.92 -11.12
CA TYR A 282 22.13 9.09 -11.68
C TYR A 282 23.39 9.03 -10.80
N GLN A 283 23.76 10.14 -10.15
CA GLN A 283 24.94 10.17 -9.28
C GLN A 283 24.81 9.32 -8.01
N TYR A 284 23.57 9.04 -7.58
CA TYR A 284 23.31 8.27 -6.37
C TYR A 284 22.61 6.93 -6.64
N LYS A 285 22.35 6.55 -7.89
CA LYS A 285 21.60 5.34 -8.24
C LYS A 285 22.19 4.03 -7.68
N ASP A 286 23.51 4.01 -7.47
CA ASP A 286 24.27 2.85 -6.95
C ASP A 286 24.71 3.07 -5.49
N THR A 287 24.21 4.13 -4.83
CA THR A 287 24.51 4.49 -3.44
C THR A 287 23.29 5.16 -2.79
N TYR A 288 23.46 5.96 -1.74
CA TYR A 288 22.41 6.76 -1.12
C TYR A 288 22.70 8.25 -1.26
N ILE A 289 21.66 9.08 -1.24
CA ILE A 289 21.83 10.54 -1.10
C ILE A 289 22.46 10.79 0.28
N PRO A 290 23.61 11.48 0.38
CA PRO A 290 24.27 11.69 1.66
C PRO A 290 23.49 12.66 2.55
N ALA A 291 23.67 12.57 3.88
CA ALA A 291 22.89 13.35 4.84
C ALA A 291 23.09 14.87 4.71
N ASP A 292 24.26 15.32 4.25
CA ASP A 292 24.55 16.74 4.03
C ASP A 292 23.58 17.39 3.03
N ILE A 293 23.12 16.66 2.02
CA ILE A 293 22.13 17.15 1.05
C ILE A 293 20.76 17.37 1.71
N PHE A 294 20.34 16.45 2.58
CA PHE A 294 19.11 16.62 3.36
C PHE A 294 19.25 17.81 4.32
N HIS A 295 20.38 17.90 5.02
CA HIS A 295 20.67 18.99 5.95
C HIS A 295 20.68 20.36 5.25
N GLN A 296 21.38 20.48 4.12
CA GLN A 296 21.42 21.71 3.32
C GLN A 296 20.04 22.10 2.79
N SER A 297 19.23 21.12 2.39
CA SER A 297 17.86 21.36 1.93
C SER A 297 16.95 21.82 3.08
N ALA A 298 17.16 21.28 4.28
CA ALA A 298 16.47 21.73 5.48
C ALA A 298 16.84 23.15 5.88
N GLN A 299 18.13 23.51 5.79
CA GLN A 299 18.58 24.88 6.01
C GLN A 299 17.97 25.85 4.99
N LYS A 300 17.87 25.45 3.72
CA LYS A 300 17.19 26.26 2.68
C LYS A 300 15.71 26.45 3.01
N ALA A 301 15.02 25.41 3.46
CA ALA A 301 13.63 25.50 3.89
C ALA A 301 13.46 26.45 5.09
N ALA A 302 14.35 26.33 6.09
CA ALA A 302 14.37 27.20 7.26
C ALA A 302 14.56 28.67 6.87
N ASN A 303 15.51 28.96 5.97
CA ASN A 303 15.74 30.33 5.50
C ASN A 303 14.54 30.87 4.69
N ALA A 304 13.89 30.03 3.87
CA ALA A 304 12.72 30.42 3.11
C ALA A 304 11.52 30.80 4.00
N HIS A 305 11.38 30.16 5.17
CA HIS A 305 10.32 30.46 6.15
C HIS A 305 10.38 31.90 6.70
N PHE A 306 11.57 32.43 6.90
CA PHE A 306 11.77 33.81 7.40
C PHE A 306 11.85 34.86 6.27
N GLY A 307 11.97 34.42 5.01
CA GLY A 307 12.08 35.29 3.83
C GLY A 307 13.43 36.00 3.70
N ASP A 308 13.65 36.67 2.55
CA ASP A 308 14.93 37.33 2.25
C ASP A 308 15.25 38.51 3.19
N ALA A 309 14.23 39.14 3.79
CA ALA A 309 14.37 40.37 4.56
C ALA A 309 15.03 40.20 5.95
N GLU A 310 15.01 39.00 6.54
CA GLU A 310 15.60 38.72 7.86
C GLU A 310 17.02 38.14 7.80
N THR A 311 17.56 37.92 6.60
CA THR A 311 18.89 37.32 6.42
C THR A 311 20.04 38.30 6.73
N GLN A 312 20.24 38.63 8.01
CA GLN A 312 21.44 39.35 8.50
C GLN A 312 22.70 38.46 8.49
N GLY A 313 22.90 37.66 7.44
CA GLY A 313 24.09 36.85 7.21
C GLY A 313 24.30 35.67 8.18
N LYS A 314 23.35 35.37 9.07
CA LYS A 314 23.36 34.16 9.92
C LYS A 314 22.30 33.16 9.43
N PRO A 315 22.63 31.87 9.31
CA PRO A 315 21.64 30.85 8.97
C PRO A 315 20.57 30.78 10.05
N HIS A 316 19.29 30.70 9.64
CA HIS A 316 18.19 30.54 10.57
C HIS A 316 18.20 29.12 11.14
N GLU A 317 17.97 29.02 12.45
CA GLU A 317 17.82 27.72 13.12
C GLU A 317 16.46 27.10 12.79
N ALA A 318 16.42 25.77 12.76
CA ALA A 318 15.20 24.98 12.63
C ALA A 318 15.27 23.76 13.54
N LEU A 319 14.11 23.32 14.02
CA LEU A 319 14.02 22.03 14.69
C LEU A 319 13.94 20.93 13.65
N LEU A 320 14.95 20.05 13.61
CA LEU A 320 14.96 18.91 12.69
C LEU A 320 14.29 17.70 13.33
N VAL A 321 13.39 17.05 12.59
CA VAL A 321 12.73 15.79 12.98
C VAL A 321 13.09 14.73 11.96
N LEU A 322 13.55 13.55 12.37
CA LEU A 322 14.09 12.52 11.49
C LEU A 322 13.32 11.21 11.59
N ALA A 323 12.91 10.67 10.45
CA ALA A 323 12.53 9.27 10.29
C ALA A 323 13.46 8.60 9.28
N SER A 324 13.91 7.41 9.64
CA SER A 324 14.77 6.58 8.81
C SER A 324 14.47 5.12 9.11
N ASP A 325 14.56 4.30 8.08
CA ASP A 325 14.49 2.84 8.20
C ASP A 325 15.83 2.20 8.54
N ASP A 326 16.92 2.98 8.55
CA ASP A 326 18.20 2.61 9.13
C ASP A 326 18.35 3.29 10.51
N PRO A 327 18.47 2.50 11.59
CA PRO A 327 18.56 3.04 12.94
C PRO A 327 19.87 3.78 13.19
N THR A 328 20.89 3.73 12.34
CA THR A 328 22.17 4.43 12.58
C THR A 328 22.25 5.83 11.96
N VAL A 329 21.27 6.22 11.12
CA VAL A 329 21.29 7.52 10.39
C VAL A 329 21.30 8.73 11.33
N HIS A 330 20.71 8.62 12.51
CA HIS A 330 20.73 9.71 13.51
C HIS A 330 22.12 9.96 14.13
N GLU A 331 23.07 9.03 13.95
CA GLU A 331 24.45 9.17 14.41
C GLU A 331 25.33 9.95 13.41
N GLU A 332 24.86 10.12 12.16
CA GLU A 332 25.56 10.88 11.12
C GLU A 332 25.78 12.35 11.58
N PRO A 333 26.99 12.93 11.39
CA PRO A 333 27.34 14.25 11.94
C PRO A 333 26.33 15.38 11.62
N ASP A 334 25.78 15.37 10.41
CA ASP A 334 24.82 16.38 9.94
C ASP A 334 23.42 16.24 10.58
N LEU A 335 23.15 15.12 11.26
CA LEU A 335 21.85 14.74 11.80
C LEU A 335 21.84 14.51 13.31
N GLN A 336 22.98 14.62 14.00
CA GLN A 336 23.09 14.38 15.46
C GLN A 336 22.17 15.25 16.33
N ARG A 337 21.76 16.41 15.81
CA ARG A 337 20.83 17.33 16.50
C ARG A 337 19.37 17.13 16.12
N ALA A 338 19.07 16.22 15.18
CA ALA A 338 17.71 15.91 14.78
C ALA A 338 17.02 15.04 15.84
N MET A 339 15.76 15.34 16.12
CA MET A 339 14.92 14.52 16.96
C MET A 339 14.38 13.34 16.16
N VAL A 340 14.52 12.10 16.64
CA VAL A 340 13.85 10.96 16.00
C VAL A 340 12.33 11.14 16.07
N ALA A 341 11.63 10.82 14.99
CA ALA A 341 10.19 10.95 14.85
C ALA A 341 9.46 10.17 15.95
N GLN A 342 9.65 8.86 16.03
CA GLN A 342 9.17 8.04 17.16
C GLN A 342 10.26 7.14 17.76
N ASP A 343 10.09 6.81 19.03
CA ASP A 343 10.98 5.95 19.80
C ASP A 343 10.24 4.85 20.58
N ARG A 344 8.92 4.71 20.34
CA ARG A 344 8.03 3.70 20.95
C ARG A 344 8.30 2.29 20.43
N ILE A 345 8.54 2.15 19.12
CA ILE A 345 8.88 0.89 18.48
C ILE A 345 10.22 1.07 17.77
N LYS A 346 11.30 0.58 18.40
CA LYS A 346 12.65 0.63 17.84
C LYS A 346 13.01 -0.70 17.19
N LEU A 347 13.52 -0.63 15.97
CA LEU A 347 14.21 -1.74 15.35
C LEU A 347 15.58 -1.88 16.05
N ALA A 348 15.87 -3.07 16.59
CA ALA A 348 17.10 -3.28 17.35
C ALA A 348 18.32 -3.26 16.41
N SER A 349 19.26 -2.33 16.66
CA SER A 349 20.60 -2.38 16.06
C SER A 349 21.44 -3.47 16.75
N LYS A 350 22.44 -4.02 16.06
CA LYS A 350 23.29 -5.08 16.66
C LYS A 350 23.96 -4.58 17.93
N THR A 351 24.44 -3.33 17.94
CA THR A 351 25.08 -2.68 19.10
C THR A 351 24.18 -2.65 20.33
N SER A 352 22.88 -2.37 20.16
CA SER A 352 21.90 -2.37 21.25
C SER A 352 21.67 -3.77 21.84
N MET A 353 21.70 -4.81 20.99
CA MET A 353 21.55 -6.21 21.42
C MET A 353 22.78 -6.73 22.17
N THR A 354 23.98 -6.26 21.81
CA THR A 354 25.23 -6.63 22.48
C THR A 354 25.31 -6.04 23.90
N GLN A 355 24.81 -4.82 24.13
CA GLN A 355 24.81 -4.19 25.45
C GLN A 355 23.85 -4.86 26.46
N THR A 356 22.73 -5.44 25.99
CA THR A 356 21.81 -6.20 26.85
C THR A 356 22.33 -7.59 27.26
N ARG A 357 23.43 -8.07 26.69
CA ARG A 357 24.00 -9.39 26.97
C ARG A 357 25.26 -9.26 27.82
N GLN A 358 25.11 -9.22 29.15
CA GLN A 358 26.25 -9.41 30.04
C GLN A 358 26.85 -10.81 29.84
N PRO A 359 28.18 -10.96 29.68
CA PRO A 359 28.80 -12.25 29.42
C PRO A 359 28.90 -13.05 30.73
N VAL A 360 28.08 -14.10 30.86
CA VAL A 360 28.30 -15.13 31.88
C VAL A 360 29.39 -16.07 31.38
N ALA A 361 30.38 -16.30 32.23
CA ALA A 361 31.73 -16.72 31.89
C ALA A 361 31.91 -18.13 31.25
N PHE A 362 33.03 -18.26 30.51
CA PHE A 362 33.86 -19.47 30.26
C PHE A 362 33.41 -20.64 29.38
N ILE A 363 32.38 -20.52 28.53
CA ILE A 363 32.20 -21.47 27.41
C ILE A 363 31.88 -20.69 26.15
N HIS A 364 32.74 -20.77 25.12
CA HIS A 364 32.42 -20.32 23.76
C HIS A 364 31.33 -21.21 23.18
N LYS A 365 30.08 -20.97 23.60
CA LYS A 365 28.93 -21.39 22.82
C LYS A 365 29.04 -20.63 21.50
N PHE A 366 29.00 -21.31 20.35
CA PHE A 366 28.76 -20.65 19.08
C PHE A 366 27.39 -19.97 19.21
N ILE A 367 27.40 -18.69 19.56
CA ILE A 367 26.20 -17.86 19.65
C ILE A 367 26.00 -17.37 18.22
N GLU A 368 24.86 -17.72 17.62
CA GLU A 368 24.43 -17.13 16.35
C GLU A 368 24.50 -15.61 16.47
N GLU A 369 25.17 -14.96 15.50
CA GLU A 369 25.23 -13.49 15.42
C GLU A 369 23.82 -12.93 15.54
N ALA A 370 23.65 -11.97 16.46
CA ALA A 370 22.37 -11.30 16.62
C ALA A 370 22.04 -10.57 15.30
N PHE A 371 20.95 -10.97 14.64
CA PHE A 371 20.40 -10.25 13.50
C PHE A 371 19.87 -8.89 13.99
N GLY A 372 20.63 -7.83 13.76
CA GLY A 372 20.20 -6.45 13.94
C GLY A 372 19.79 -5.82 12.61
N TRP A 373 18.86 -4.87 12.67
CA TRP A 373 18.43 -4.07 11.52
C TRP A 373 19.52 -3.03 11.25
N GLU A 374 20.43 -3.28 10.30
CA GLU A 374 21.52 -2.36 9.94
C GLU A 374 21.44 -2.05 8.45
N GLY A 375 21.65 -0.79 8.07
CA GLY A 375 21.72 -0.38 6.67
C GLY A 375 20.37 -0.15 5.99
N GLY A 376 19.25 -0.22 6.72
CA GLY A 376 17.91 0.11 6.23
C GLY A 376 16.95 -1.07 6.10
N PHE A 377 15.76 -0.84 5.54
CA PHE A 377 14.80 -1.87 5.22
C PHE A 377 15.21 -2.62 3.94
N PHE A 378 15.25 -3.95 4.03
CA PHE A 378 15.47 -4.86 2.90
C PHE A 378 14.34 -5.88 2.82
N ALA A 379 13.71 -6.00 1.65
CA ALA A 379 12.62 -6.94 1.40
C ALA A 379 13.01 -8.40 1.75
N THR A 380 14.24 -8.81 1.42
CA THR A 380 14.73 -10.14 1.73
C THR A 380 14.80 -10.41 3.24
N LEU A 381 15.23 -9.44 4.04
CA LEU A 381 15.24 -9.58 5.50
C LEU A 381 13.81 -9.67 6.04
N PHE A 382 12.91 -8.80 5.58
CA PHE A 382 11.50 -8.79 5.98
C PHE A 382 10.81 -10.15 5.73
N TRP A 383 11.01 -10.73 4.54
CA TRP A 383 10.43 -12.03 4.20
C TRP A 383 11.04 -13.19 5.00
N ASN A 384 12.28 -13.07 5.47
CA ASN A 384 12.95 -14.08 6.29
C ASN A 384 12.86 -13.83 7.81
N LEU A 385 12.03 -12.89 8.27
CA LEU A 385 11.85 -12.65 9.71
C LEU A 385 11.33 -13.89 10.44
N GLY A 386 12.02 -14.25 11.52
CA GLY A 386 11.66 -15.39 12.37
C GLY A 386 11.90 -16.77 11.75
N THR A 387 12.58 -16.88 10.60
CA THR A 387 13.04 -18.18 10.11
C THR A 387 14.32 -18.58 10.83
N GLU A 388 14.33 -19.72 11.53
CA GLU A 388 15.56 -20.29 12.08
C GLU A 388 16.53 -20.68 10.94
N SER A 389 17.82 -20.36 11.11
CA SER A 389 18.89 -20.65 10.12
C SER A 389 18.99 -22.13 9.72
N LYS A 390 18.44 -23.03 10.57
CA LYS A 390 18.38 -24.49 10.37
C LYS A 390 17.45 -24.95 9.25
N ASN A 391 16.66 -24.04 8.67
CA ASN A 391 15.78 -24.34 7.54
C ASN A 391 16.41 -24.07 6.16
N ASN A 392 17.71 -23.78 6.10
CA ASN A 392 18.42 -23.71 4.83
C ASN A 392 18.81 -25.13 4.36
N ALA A 393 18.17 -25.55 3.26
CA ALA A 393 18.42 -26.72 2.41
C ALA A 393 18.20 -28.14 3.00
N ALA A 394 18.31 -28.38 4.31
CA ALA A 394 18.28 -29.76 4.84
C ALA A 394 16.89 -30.31 5.20
N ASN A 395 15.89 -29.44 5.45
CA ASN A 395 14.56 -29.81 5.93
C ASN A 395 13.41 -29.28 5.06
N ALA A 396 13.67 -28.97 3.78
CA ALA A 396 12.58 -28.80 2.82
C ALA A 396 11.71 -30.07 2.85
N PRO A 397 10.36 -29.95 2.83
CA PRO A 397 9.49 -31.12 2.75
C PRO A 397 9.96 -31.99 1.58
N LYS A 398 10.40 -33.22 1.86
CA LYS A 398 10.70 -34.18 0.79
C LYS A 398 9.42 -34.40 -0.01
N GLY A 399 9.42 -34.00 -1.28
CA GLY A 399 8.41 -34.44 -2.25
C GLY A 399 7.50 -33.37 -2.84
N VAL A 400 7.98 -32.16 -3.12
CA VAL A 400 7.30 -31.28 -4.08
C VAL A 400 8.28 -30.90 -5.18
N GLU A 401 8.41 -31.76 -6.19
CA GLU A 401 8.88 -31.35 -7.51
C GLU A 401 7.81 -30.45 -8.14
N THR A 402 7.83 -29.17 -7.77
CA THR A 402 7.19 -28.13 -8.57
C THR A 402 8.30 -27.21 -9.02
N GLY A 403 8.35 -26.87 -10.31
CA GLY A 403 9.25 -25.87 -10.87
C GLY A 403 8.97 -24.44 -10.39
N ILE A 404 8.52 -24.28 -9.15
CA ILE A 404 8.30 -23.03 -8.43
C ILE A 404 9.59 -22.76 -7.62
N PRO A 405 10.25 -21.61 -7.83
CA PRO A 405 11.43 -21.23 -7.07
C PRO A 405 11.21 -21.29 -5.54
N GLU A 406 12.21 -21.74 -4.78
CA GLU A 406 12.10 -22.00 -3.33
C GLU A 406 11.74 -20.72 -2.53
N ASP A 407 12.15 -19.55 -3.02
CA ASP A 407 11.80 -18.23 -2.49
C ASP A 407 10.31 -17.88 -2.67
N VAL A 408 9.67 -18.40 -3.71
CA VAL A 408 8.21 -18.27 -3.91
C VAL A 408 7.49 -19.20 -2.93
N LEU A 409 7.95 -20.44 -2.76
CA LEU A 409 7.37 -21.38 -1.79
C LEU A 409 7.47 -20.86 -0.34
N ARG A 410 8.57 -20.20 0.04
CA ARG A 410 8.72 -19.58 1.36
C ARG A 410 7.80 -18.38 1.57
N ARG A 411 7.58 -17.56 0.53
CA ARG A 411 6.57 -16.48 0.54
C ARG A 411 5.14 -17.02 0.67
N MET A 412 4.89 -18.22 0.16
CA MET A 412 3.58 -18.89 0.23
C MET A 412 3.31 -19.61 1.55
N ALA A 413 4.35 -19.95 2.34
CA ALA A 413 4.17 -20.55 3.65
C ALA A 413 3.64 -19.52 4.66
N SER A 414 2.56 -19.85 5.37
CA SER A 414 2.01 -18.96 6.39
C SER A 414 3.04 -18.72 7.50
N PRO A 415 3.39 -17.45 7.80
CA PRO A 415 4.33 -17.14 8.87
C PRO A 415 3.78 -17.60 10.22
N SER A 416 4.66 -17.89 11.18
CA SER A 416 4.23 -18.10 12.57
C SER A 416 3.61 -16.81 13.14
N ASP A 417 2.81 -16.95 14.19
CA ASP A 417 2.20 -15.80 14.87
C ASP A 417 3.26 -14.81 15.37
N SER A 418 4.40 -15.30 15.86
CA SER A 418 5.52 -14.46 16.29
C SER A 418 6.13 -13.68 15.12
N THR A 419 6.38 -14.32 13.97
CA THR A 419 6.86 -13.62 12.77
C THR A 419 5.85 -12.57 12.32
N MET A 420 4.56 -12.88 12.35
CA MET A 420 3.51 -11.94 11.97
C MET A 420 3.51 -10.71 12.90
N GLN A 421 3.66 -10.93 14.21
CA GLN A 421 3.74 -9.85 15.19
C GLN A 421 4.97 -8.95 14.97
N LEU A 422 6.13 -9.52 14.65
CA LEU A 422 7.33 -8.74 14.31
C LEU A 422 7.10 -7.88 13.07
N ARG A 423 6.50 -8.44 12.02
CA ARG A 423 6.16 -7.69 10.80
C ARG A 423 5.17 -6.57 11.08
N ALA A 424 4.15 -6.82 11.90
CA ALA A 424 3.19 -5.81 12.32
C ALA A 424 3.88 -4.63 13.04
N PHE A 425 4.83 -4.89 13.94
CA PHE A 425 5.60 -3.82 14.60
C PHE A 425 6.39 -2.95 13.62
N ILE A 426 6.99 -3.53 12.58
CA ILE A 426 7.69 -2.76 11.53
C ILE A 426 6.70 -1.84 10.80
N GLY A 427 5.52 -2.35 10.43
CA GLY A 427 4.48 -1.55 9.78
C GLY A 427 3.98 -0.40 10.66
N ARG A 428 3.71 -0.68 11.95
CA ARG A 428 3.28 0.32 12.94
C ARG A 428 4.32 1.41 13.16
N ALA A 429 5.59 1.03 13.37
CA ALA A 429 6.70 1.96 13.52
C ALA A 429 6.77 2.93 12.33
N TYR A 430 6.73 2.37 11.12
CA TYR A 430 6.79 3.15 9.89
C TYR A 430 5.61 4.13 9.75
N MET A 431 4.39 3.73 10.11
CA MET A 431 3.22 4.62 10.06
C MET A 431 3.26 5.72 11.13
N MET A 432 3.74 5.42 12.34
CA MET A 432 3.96 6.44 13.37
C MET A 432 5.04 7.44 12.95
N ASP A 433 6.15 6.99 12.36
CA ASP A 433 7.20 7.85 11.84
C ASP A 433 6.66 8.87 10.84
N LEU A 434 5.89 8.41 9.84
CA LEU A 434 5.28 9.30 8.84
C LEU A 434 4.25 10.25 9.48
N ALA A 435 3.44 9.77 10.43
CA ALA A 435 2.44 10.59 11.10
C ALA A 435 3.06 11.71 11.93
N VAL A 436 4.12 11.41 12.69
CA VAL A 436 4.84 12.43 13.46
C VAL A 436 5.47 13.47 12.55
N ILE A 437 6.18 13.04 11.49
CA ILE A 437 6.79 13.98 10.54
C ILE A 437 5.72 14.87 9.89
N ALA A 438 4.66 14.28 9.36
CA ALA A 438 3.61 15.04 8.69
C ALA A 438 2.85 15.99 9.62
N GLY A 439 2.64 15.60 10.89
CA GLY A 439 1.87 16.39 11.85
C GLY A 439 2.67 17.47 12.58
N ALA A 440 3.99 17.28 12.71
CA ALA A 440 4.87 18.22 13.40
C ALA A 440 5.52 19.24 12.46
N SER A 441 5.85 18.86 11.23
CA SER A 441 6.72 19.66 10.36
C SER A 441 5.98 20.70 9.51
N ASP A 442 6.57 21.89 9.39
CA ASP A 442 6.15 22.94 8.46
C ASP A 442 6.62 22.65 7.03
N SER A 443 7.76 21.96 6.91
CA SER A 443 8.31 21.49 5.64
C SER A 443 8.93 20.11 5.79
N ILE A 444 8.92 19.32 4.72
CA ILE A 444 9.44 17.95 4.70
C ILE A 444 10.47 17.85 3.57
N VAL A 445 11.66 17.37 3.90
CA VAL A 445 12.72 17.03 2.96
C VAL A 445 12.82 15.51 2.86
N CYS A 446 12.66 14.98 1.65
CA CYS A 446 12.67 13.55 1.40
C CYS A 446 13.10 13.20 -0.04
N ALA A 447 13.27 11.92 -0.33
CA ALA A 447 13.62 11.43 -1.66
C ALA A 447 12.45 10.65 -2.30
N VAL A 448 11.98 11.07 -3.48
CA VAL A 448 10.79 10.49 -4.17
C VAL A 448 10.97 9.03 -4.61
N SER A 449 12.20 8.53 -4.66
CA SER A 449 12.53 7.09 -4.78
C SER A 449 11.92 6.24 -3.66
N ALA A 450 11.68 6.83 -2.49
CA ALA A 450 11.02 6.17 -1.38
C ALA A 450 9.51 6.46 -1.37
N MET A 451 8.70 5.41 -1.24
CA MET A 451 7.24 5.56 -1.13
C MET A 451 6.82 6.42 0.06
N GLY A 452 7.59 6.41 1.16
CA GLY A 452 7.33 7.29 2.32
C GLY A 452 7.34 8.77 1.95
N CYS A 453 8.28 9.20 1.10
CA CYS A 453 8.32 10.58 0.62
C CYS A 453 7.06 10.93 -0.19
N ARG A 454 6.60 10.00 -1.04
CA ARG A 454 5.39 10.19 -1.84
C ARG A 454 4.13 10.23 -0.96
N LEU A 455 4.04 9.37 0.06
CA LEU A 455 2.95 9.37 1.05
C LEU A 455 2.95 10.68 1.84
N LEU A 456 4.12 11.17 2.30
CA LEU A 456 4.23 12.46 2.99
C LEU A 456 3.71 13.62 2.13
N GLY A 457 3.89 13.58 0.80
CA GLY A 457 3.28 14.55 -0.10
C GLY A 457 1.74 14.52 -0.12
N VAL A 458 1.11 13.39 0.21
CA VAL A 458 -0.35 13.25 0.37
C VAL A 458 -0.81 13.63 1.78
N MET A 459 0.01 13.30 2.78
CA MET A 459 -0.27 13.62 4.18
C MET A 459 -0.19 15.13 4.42
N MET A 460 0.78 15.79 3.78
CA MET A 460 0.76 17.23 3.56
C MET A 460 -0.38 17.60 2.61
N ASP A 461 -0.87 18.84 2.71
CA ASP A 461 -1.82 19.36 1.74
C ASP A 461 -1.13 19.68 0.40
N TRP A 462 -1.90 19.74 -0.69
CA TRP A 462 -1.35 20.08 -2.00
C TRP A 462 -0.94 21.54 -2.10
N GLU A 463 -1.79 22.47 -1.65
CA GLU A 463 -1.52 23.89 -1.82
C GLU A 463 -0.41 24.36 -0.89
N SER A 464 -0.39 23.88 0.36
CA SER A 464 0.71 24.20 1.27
C SER A 464 1.94 23.32 1.03
N GLY A 465 1.80 22.01 0.85
CA GLY A 465 2.90 21.07 0.72
C GLY A 465 3.48 20.99 -0.69
N VAL A 466 2.79 20.26 -1.56
CA VAL A 466 3.32 19.86 -2.88
C VAL A 466 3.54 21.05 -3.82
N LYS A 467 2.51 21.87 -4.02
CA LYS A 467 2.55 23.06 -4.88
C LYS A 467 3.17 24.26 -4.16
N GLY A 468 2.98 24.35 -2.85
CA GLY A 468 3.56 25.41 -2.01
C GLY A 468 5.07 25.29 -1.79
N GLY A 469 5.68 24.15 -2.16
CA GLY A 469 7.12 23.94 -2.06
C GLY A 469 7.61 23.53 -0.67
N HIS A 470 6.71 23.21 0.27
CA HIS A 470 7.07 22.70 1.59
C HIS A 470 7.26 21.18 1.60
N TRP A 471 6.82 20.46 0.56
CA TRP A 471 7.29 19.10 0.25
C TRP A 471 8.49 19.19 -0.70
N ILE A 472 9.68 18.87 -0.20
CA ILE A 472 10.96 19.12 -0.88
C ILE A 472 11.59 17.78 -1.26
N ASN A 473 11.62 17.50 -2.57
CA ASN A 473 12.30 16.33 -3.12
C ASN A 473 13.78 16.61 -3.37
N VAL A 474 14.67 15.85 -2.72
CA VAL A 474 16.13 15.92 -2.97
C VAL A 474 16.62 14.95 -4.04
N ASP A 475 15.77 14.05 -4.51
CA ASP A 475 16.09 13.09 -5.58
C ASP A 475 15.79 13.72 -6.95
N GLN A 476 16.80 14.33 -7.57
CA GLN A 476 16.66 15.17 -8.76
C GLN A 476 16.15 14.45 -10.03
N GLY A 477 15.91 13.13 -9.96
CA GLY A 477 15.31 12.37 -11.05
C GLY A 477 13.88 12.82 -11.42
N TYR A 478 13.16 13.51 -10.51
CA TYR A 478 11.80 14.01 -10.76
C TYR A 478 11.59 15.39 -10.15
N GLN A 479 10.99 16.29 -10.94
CA GLN A 479 10.66 17.65 -10.49
C GLN A 479 9.27 17.76 -9.85
N SER A 480 8.38 16.79 -10.08
CA SER A 480 7.01 16.80 -9.56
C SER A 480 6.73 15.60 -8.67
N TRP A 481 5.73 15.75 -7.80
CA TRP A 481 5.20 14.65 -7.01
C TRP A 481 4.67 13.54 -7.92
N GLN A 482 4.92 12.29 -7.51
CA GLN A 482 4.39 11.10 -8.15
C GLN A 482 3.69 10.26 -7.08
N GLY A 483 2.58 9.62 -7.44
CA GLY A 483 1.88 8.70 -6.55
C GLY A 483 2.44 7.29 -6.65
N ILE A 484 1.78 6.44 -7.44
CA ILE A 484 2.03 5.00 -7.52
C ILE A 484 3.39 4.70 -8.20
N ASP A 485 4.13 3.72 -7.66
CA ASP A 485 5.33 3.14 -8.27
C ASP A 485 4.96 1.78 -8.86
N TRP A 486 5.36 1.53 -10.11
CA TRP A 486 5.01 0.30 -10.84
C TRP A 486 6.11 -0.75 -10.77
#